data_AF-A0A2V6JYK5-F1
#
_entry.id   AF-A0A2V6JYK5-F1
#
_cell.length_a   1.000
_cell.length_b   1.000
_cell.length_c   1.000
_cell.angle_alpha   90.00
_cell.angle_beta   90.00
_cell.angle_gamma   90.00
#
_symmetry.space_group_name_H-M   'P 1'
#
loop_
_entity.id
_entity.type
_entity.pdbx_description
1 polymer ?
#
loop_
_entity_poly.entity_id
_entity_poly.type
_entity_poly.pdbx_seq_one_letter_code
_entity_poly.pdbx_strand_id
1 'polypeptide(L)'
;MHDKVKSRSRRAIPAVSKVLDSLGQMASPARTDLPRPLIVDLIRQELAQVRRQRQIPEFAAIVDLVRASIEKLRASRIQPVINGTGIVVHTNLGRSPLPQGAGEVLRNVASSYNNLELDLTTGDRGTRGAYLERALAVLCQAEAATVVNNCAAALVLITRHFVDRQLDRFKRSRRRFSDRRDS
;
A
#
# COMPACT_ATOMS: atom_id res chain seq x y z
N MET A 1 -43.09 -22.70 31.73
CA MET A 1 -42.50 -22.32 30.43
C MET A 1 -40.99 -22.46 30.56
N HIS A 2 -40.44 -23.61 30.19
CA HIS A 2 -39.00 -23.86 30.23
C HIS A 2 -38.42 -23.53 28.87
N ASP A 3 -37.82 -22.35 28.75
CA ASP A 3 -37.08 -21.94 27.57
C ASP A 3 -35.78 -22.75 27.51
N LYS A 4 -35.81 -23.87 26.78
CA LYS A 4 -34.66 -24.76 26.61
C LYS A 4 -33.60 -24.01 25.81
N VAL A 5 -32.61 -23.44 26.50
CA VAL A 5 -31.35 -23.01 25.91
C VAL A 5 -30.73 -24.23 25.21
N LYS A 6 -30.87 -24.31 23.88
CA LYS A 6 -30.29 -25.37 23.07
C LYS A 6 -28.77 -25.36 23.27
N SER A 7 -28.28 -26.42 23.90
CA SER A 7 -26.87 -26.71 24.17
C SER A 7 -25.99 -26.56 22.92
N ARG A 8 -24.78 -26.03 23.14
CA ARG A 8 -23.66 -25.84 22.18
C ARG A 8 -23.32 -27.13 21.43
N SER A 9 -24.09 -27.50 20.41
CA SER A 9 -23.65 -28.53 19.49
C SER A 9 -22.67 -27.94 18.50
N ARG A 10 -21.38 -27.90 18.89
CA ARG A 10 -20.25 -27.54 17.99
C ARG A 10 -20.20 -28.40 16.72
N ARG A 11 -20.93 -29.52 16.69
CA ARG A 11 -21.13 -30.38 15.51
C ARG A 11 -21.93 -29.71 14.38
N ALA A 12 -22.67 -28.64 14.68
CA ALA A 12 -23.42 -27.89 13.67
C ALA A 12 -22.53 -26.98 12.79
N ILE A 13 -21.27 -26.76 13.18
CA ILE A 13 -20.34 -25.95 12.40
C ILE A 13 -19.86 -26.77 11.20
N PRO A 14 -20.07 -26.29 9.96
CA PRO A 14 -19.69 -27.05 8.76
C PRO A 14 -18.17 -27.17 8.63
N ALA A 15 -17.74 -28.22 7.94
CA ALA A 15 -16.36 -28.34 7.49
C ALA A 15 -16.03 -27.23 6.47
N VAL A 16 -14.76 -26.81 6.43
CA VAL A 16 -14.27 -25.81 5.45
C VAL A 16 -14.55 -26.26 4.01
N SER A 17 -14.35 -27.54 3.71
CA SER A 17 -14.65 -28.12 2.39
C SER A 17 -16.12 -27.95 2.02
N LYS A 18 -17.04 -28.26 2.94
CA LYS A 18 -18.49 -28.13 2.69
C LYS A 18 -18.90 -26.68 2.36
N VAL A 19 -18.32 -25.70 3.05
CA VAL A 19 -18.55 -24.28 2.74
C VAL A 19 -17.95 -23.93 1.38
N LEU A 20 -16.72 -24.38 1.10
CA LEU A 20 -16.03 -24.15 -0.16
C LEU A 20 -16.83 -24.70 -1.35
N ASP A 21 -17.36 -25.92 -1.23
CA ASP A 21 -18.19 -26.56 -2.26
C ASP A 21 -19.50 -25.77 -2.49
N SER A 22 -20.07 -25.21 -1.42
CA SER A 22 -21.30 -24.40 -1.49
C SER A 22 -21.08 -23.00 -2.06
N LEU A 23 -19.84 -22.49 -2.07
CA LEU A 23 -19.49 -21.27 -2.80
C LEU A 23 -19.46 -21.50 -4.33
N GLY A 24 -19.39 -22.77 -4.77
CA GLY A 24 -19.49 -23.14 -6.18
C GLY A 24 -18.50 -22.40 -7.09
N GLN A 25 -19.00 -21.77 -8.16
CA GLN A 25 -18.18 -21.02 -9.12
C GLN A 25 -17.44 -19.83 -8.50
N MET A 26 -17.90 -19.33 -7.34
CA MET A 26 -17.28 -18.23 -6.60
C MET A 26 -15.98 -18.65 -5.88
N ALA A 27 -15.68 -19.95 -5.84
CA ALA A 27 -14.42 -20.52 -5.40
C ALA A 27 -13.65 -21.22 -6.53
N SER A 28 -14.15 -21.14 -7.77
CA SER A 28 -13.58 -21.85 -8.92
C SER A 28 -12.56 -20.97 -9.68
N PRO A 29 -11.37 -21.51 -10.03
CA PRO A 29 -10.29 -20.75 -10.66
C PRO A 29 -10.67 -20.00 -11.94
N ALA A 30 -11.69 -20.47 -12.67
CA ALA A 30 -12.12 -19.90 -13.95
C ALA A 30 -12.94 -18.60 -13.82
N ARG A 31 -13.40 -18.23 -12.61
CA ARG A 31 -14.18 -17.01 -12.34
C ARG A 31 -13.73 -16.24 -11.09
N THR A 32 -12.72 -16.75 -10.37
CA THR A 32 -12.20 -16.08 -9.18
C THR A 32 -10.92 -15.31 -9.46
N ASP A 33 -10.99 -14.02 -9.20
CA ASP A 33 -9.89 -13.09 -9.08
C ASP A 33 -9.06 -13.27 -7.79
N LEU A 34 -9.51 -14.12 -6.84
CA LEU A 34 -8.84 -14.43 -5.58
C LEU A 34 -8.26 -15.86 -5.57
N PRO A 35 -7.00 -16.07 -5.13
CA PRO A 35 -6.43 -17.40 -4.99
C PRO A 35 -7.18 -18.27 -3.97
N ARG A 36 -7.37 -19.56 -4.27
CA ARG A 36 -8.03 -20.54 -3.37
C ARG A 36 -7.50 -20.54 -1.92
N PRO A 37 -6.17 -20.45 -1.66
CA PRO A 37 -5.66 -20.40 -0.27
C PRO A 37 -6.24 -19.24 0.55
N LEU A 38 -6.48 -18.09 -0.09
CA LEU A 38 -7.04 -16.90 0.54
C LEU A 38 -8.53 -17.10 0.90
N ILE A 39 -9.29 -17.74 0.00
CA ILE A 39 -10.68 -18.11 0.24
C ILE A 39 -10.79 -19.10 1.41
N VAL A 40 -9.93 -20.11 1.44
CA VAL A 40 -9.86 -21.09 2.53
C VAL A 40 -9.52 -20.43 3.86
N ASP A 41 -8.60 -19.47 3.87
CA ASP A 41 -8.25 -18.72 5.08
C ASP A 41 -9.43 -17.89 5.58
N LEU A 42 -10.12 -17.15 4.69
CA LEU A 42 -11.35 -16.43 5.04
C LEU A 42 -12.42 -17.35 5.64
N ILE A 43 -12.68 -18.51 5.03
CA ILE A 43 -13.62 -19.49 5.58
C ILE A 43 -13.20 -19.92 6.99
N ARG A 44 -11.90 -20.20 7.21
CA ARG A 44 -11.39 -20.58 8.52
C ARG A 44 -11.59 -19.47 9.55
N GLN A 45 -11.34 -18.22 9.17
CA GLN A 45 -11.55 -17.04 10.01
C GLN A 45 -13.03 -16.88 10.40
N GLU A 46 -13.95 -16.92 9.44
CA GLU A 46 -15.39 -16.80 9.69
C GLU A 46 -15.91 -17.95 10.57
N LEU A 47 -15.52 -19.19 10.27
CA LEU A 47 -15.88 -20.33 11.11
C LEU A 47 -15.26 -20.21 12.52
N ALA A 48 -14.08 -19.61 12.67
CA ALA A 48 -13.49 -19.34 13.98
C ALA A 48 -14.29 -18.27 14.76
N GLN A 49 -14.85 -17.27 14.08
CA GLN A 49 -15.77 -16.31 14.70
C GLN A 49 -17.07 -16.99 15.14
N VAL A 50 -17.69 -17.79 14.26
CA VAL A 50 -18.89 -18.59 14.57
C VAL A 50 -18.67 -19.51 15.77
N ARG A 51 -17.48 -20.13 15.90
CA ARG A 51 -17.11 -20.97 17.06
C ARG A 51 -17.14 -20.24 18.41
N ARG A 52 -17.01 -18.90 18.41
CA ARG A 52 -17.02 -18.07 19.61
C ARG A 52 -18.43 -17.55 19.95
N GLN A 53 -19.38 -17.61 19.02
CA GLN A 53 -20.75 -17.17 19.25
C GLN A 53 -21.51 -18.13 20.17
N ARG A 54 -22.56 -17.63 20.84
CA ARG A 54 -23.42 -18.44 21.73
C ARG A 54 -24.35 -19.36 20.94
N GLN A 55 -24.82 -18.88 19.78
CA GLN A 55 -25.67 -19.60 18.86
C GLN A 55 -24.92 -19.77 17.54
N ILE A 56 -24.95 -20.98 16.98
CA ILE A 56 -24.37 -21.27 15.67
C ILE A 56 -25.43 -20.90 14.62
N PRO A 57 -25.13 -20.02 13.66
CA PRO A 57 -26.06 -19.70 12.57
C PRO A 57 -26.35 -20.93 11.71
N GLU A 58 -27.49 -20.91 11.02
CA GLU A 58 -27.82 -21.91 10.00
C GLU A 58 -26.77 -21.94 8.88
N PHE A 59 -26.61 -23.10 8.25
CA PHE A 59 -25.57 -23.30 7.23
C PHE A 59 -25.62 -22.25 6.11
N ALA A 60 -26.81 -21.91 5.62
CA ALA A 60 -27.00 -20.88 4.60
C ALA A 60 -26.47 -19.51 5.06
N ALA A 61 -26.76 -19.12 6.31
CA ALA A 61 -26.26 -17.86 6.87
C ALA A 61 -24.73 -17.85 7.01
N ILE A 62 -24.10 -18.99 7.33
CA ILE A 62 -22.63 -19.10 7.34
C ILE A 62 -22.05 -18.90 5.94
N VAL A 63 -22.67 -19.48 4.91
CA VAL A 63 -22.25 -19.30 3.51
C VAL A 63 -22.39 -17.83 3.08
N ASP A 64 -23.47 -17.16 3.45
CA ASP A 64 -23.68 -15.74 3.15
C ASP A 64 -22.68 -14.82 3.88
N LEU A 65 -22.36 -15.11 5.14
CA LEU A 65 -21.30 -14.41 5.87
C LEU A 65 -19.94 -14.52 5.15
N VAL A 66 -19.56 -15.74 4.76
CA VAL A 66 -18.32 -15.97 4.01
C VAL A 66 -18.35 -15.24 2.66
N ARG A 67 -19.47 -15.26 1.95
CA ARG A 67 -19.66 -14.52 0.69
C ARG A 67 -19.45 -13.02 0.90
N ALA A 68 -20.05 -12.44 1.93
CA ALA A 68 -19.87 -11.03 2.26
C ALA A 68 -18.40 -10.69 2.60
N SER A 69 -17.70 -11.57 3.33
CA SER A 69 -16.28 -11.39 3.63
C SER A 69 -15.39 -11.49 2.39
N ILE A 70 -15.72 -12.36 1.43
CA ILE A 70 -15.04 -12.42 0.12
C ILE A 70 -15.24 -11.11 -0.64
N GLU A 71 -16.48 -10.61 -0.74
CA GLU A 71 -16.75 -9.34 -1.43
C GLU A 71 -16.07 -8.15 -0.74
N LYS A 72 -16.05 -8.13 0.59
CA LYS A 72 -15.32 -7.11 1.35
C LYS A 72 -13.82 -7.15 1.04
N LEU A 73 -13.24 -8.35 0.95
CA LEU A 73 -11.84 -8.49 0.57
C LEU A 73 -11.58 -8.04 -0.87
N ARG A 74 -12.47 -8.35 -1.82
CA ARG A 74 -12.41 -7.84 -3.20
C ARG A 74 -12.44 -6.31 -3.22
N ALA A 75 -13.36 -5.70 -2.51
CA ALA A 75 -13.50 -4.25 -2.44
C ALA A 75 -12.27 -3.54 -1.83
N SER A 76 -11.49 -4.25 -1.00
CA SER A 76 -10.27 -3.69 -0.39
C SER A 76 -9.07 -3.56 -1.36
N ARG A 77 -9.16 -4.15 -2.56
CA ARG A 77 -8.13 -4.02 -3.60
C ARG A 77 -8.09 -2.60 -4.13
N ILE A 78 -6.89 -2.13 -4.47
CA ILE A 78 -6.74 -0.89 -5.26
C ILE A 78 -7.39 -1.14 -6.62
N GLN A 79 -8.39 -0.32 -6.93
CA GLN A 79 -9.16 -0.39 -8.16
C GLN A 79 -9.56 1.02 -8.62
N PRO A 80 -9.82 1.23 -9.92
CA PRO A 80 -10.36 2.49 -10.39
C PRO A 80 -11.69 2.83 -9.73
N VAL A 81 -11.93 4.11 -9.48
CA VAL A 81 -13.18 4.63 -8.93
C VAL A 81 -13.63 5.85 -9.71
N ILE A 82 -14.94 6.12 -9.70
CA ILE A 82 -15.51 7.34 -10.30
C ILE A 82 -15.51 8.44 -9.25
N ASN A 83 -14.81 9.55 -9.52
CA ASN A 83 -14.81 10.72 -8.64
C ASN A 83 -16.08 11.56 -8.86
N GLY A 84 -17.08 11.41 -7.99
CA GLY A 84 -18.30 12.23 -7.97
C GLY A 84 -18.26 13.43 -7.01
N THR A 85 -17.11 13.73 -6.39
CA THR A 85 -16.99 14.75 -5.33
C THR A 85 -16.76 16.17 -5.83
N GLY A 86 -16.33 16.32 -7.09
CA GLY A 86 -15.86 17.61 -7.65
C GLY A 86 -14.47 18.05 -7.16
N ILE A 87 -13.82 17.32 -6.24
CA ILE A 87 -12.47 17.62 -5.76
C ILE A 87 -11.45 17.10 -6.78
N VAL A 88 -10.71 18.01 -7.42
CA VAL A 88 -9.72 17.67 -8.46
C VAL A 88 -8.51 16.93 -7.88
N VAL A 89 -7.85 17.49 -6.86
CA VAL A 89 -6.70 16.86 -6.19
C VAL A 89 -7.20 16.15 -4.93
N HIS A 90 -7.76 14.95 -5.11
CA HIS A 90 -8.36 14.22 -4.01
C HIS A 90 -7.36 13.28 -3.34
N THR A 91 -6.92 13.61 -2.11
CA THR A 91 -5.89 12.84 -1.38
C THR A 91 -6.25 11.37 -1.20
N ASN A 92 -7.50 11.06 -0.82
CA ASN A 92 -7.94 9.66 -0.64
C ASN A 92 -8.12 8.87 -1.95
N LEU A 93 -8.27 9.56 -3.10
CA LEU A 93 -8.44 8.92 -4.41
C LEU A 93 -7.15 8.90 -5.24
N GLY A 94 -6.00 9.18 -4.61
CA GLY A 94 -4.70 9.14 -5.29
C GLY A 94 -4.23 10.45 -5.93
N ARG A 95 -4.78 11.59 -5.50
CA ARG A 95 -4.40 12.95 -5.95
C ARG A 95 -4.69 13.16 -7.44
N SER A 96 -3.67 13.44 -8.25
CA SER A 96 -3.83 13.72 -9.67
C SER A 96 -3.69 12.43 -10.47
N PRO A 97 -4.71 12.02 -11.25
CA PRO A 97 -4.56 10.96 -12.24
C PRO A 97 -3.49 11.33 -13.27
N LEU A 98 -2.82 10.32 -13.82
CA LEU A 98 -1.90 10.50 -14.94
C LEU A 98 -2.70 10.63 -16.25
N PRO A 99 -2.28 11.49 -17.18
CA PRO A 99 -2.84 11.50 -18.52
C PRO A 99 -2.55 10.17 -19.22
N GLN A 100 -3.43 9.76 -20.14
CA GLN A 100 -3.35 8.45 -20.81
C GLN A 100 -1.94 8.21 -21.40
N GLY A 101 -1.38 9.17 -22.13
CA GLY A 101 -0.05 9.04 -22.73
C GLY A 101 1.07 8.78 -21.71
N ALA A 102 1.01 9.38 -20.52
CA ALA A 102 2.00 9.11 -19.47
C ALA A 102 1.85 7.68 -18.91
N GLY A 103 0.62 7.19 -18.76
CA GLY A 103 0.35 5.81 -18.36
C GLY A 103 0.87 4.78 -19.37
N GLU A 104 0.73 5.07 -20.67
CA GLU A 104 1.24 4.21 -21.75
C GLU A 104 2.77 4.15 -21.76
N VAL A 105 3.45 5.29 -21.62
CA VAL A 105 4.92 5.36 -21.48
C VAL A 105 5.38 4.56 -20.27
N LEU A 106 4.75 4.74 -19.11
CA LEU A 106 5.10 3.99 -17.90
C LEU A 106 4.94 2.49 -18.08
N ARG A 107 3.84 2.04 -18.68
CA ARG A 107 3.61 0.62 -18.97
C ARG A 107 4.73 0.06 -19.86
N ASN A 108 5.09 0.76 -20.92
CA ASN A 108 6.13 0.33 -21.84
C ASN A 108 7.49 0.23 -21.12
N VAL A 109 7.90 1.29 -20.41
CA VAL A 109 9.19 1.34 -19.68
C VAL A 109 9.25 0.30 -18.56
N ALA A 110 8.16 0.08 -17.82
CA ALA A 110 8.11 -0.87 -16.71
C ALA A 110 8.09 -2.34 -17.17
N SER A 111 7.64 -2.61 -18.41
CA SER A 111 7.57 -3.96 -18.98
C SER A 111 8.85 -4.41 -19.69
N SER A 112 9.90 -3.58 -19.70
CA SER A 112 11.16 -3.84 -20.42
C SER A 112 12.37 -3.44 -19.57
N TYR A 113 13.54 -4.00 -19.90
CA TYR A 113 14.79 -3.41 -19.45
C TYR A 113 14.90 -1.99 -20.00
N ASN A 114 15.45 -1.08 -19.21
CA ASN A 114 15.61 0.31 -19.58
C ASN A 114 16.93 0.85 -19.02
N ASN A 115 17.33 2.03 -19.47
CA ASN A 115 18.61 2.65 -19.16
C ASN A 115 18.63 3.36 -17.80
N LEU A 116 17.88 2.86 -16.80
CA LEU A 116 17.69 3.50 -15.49
C LEU A 116 19.00 3.93 -14.83
N GLU A 117 20.07 3.14 -14.94
CA GLU A 117 21.41 3.47 -14.43
C GLU A 117 22.48 3.13 -15.46
N LEU A 118 22.16 3.25 -16.75
CA LEU A 118 23.07 2.98 -17.86
C LEU A 118 23.19 4.22 -18.73
N ASP A 119 24.42 4.70 -18.91
CA ASP A 119 24.70 5.72 -19.92
C ASP A 119 24.78 5.05 -21.30
N LEU A 120 23.89 5.42 -22.22
CA LEU A 120 23.86 4.82 -23.56
C LEU A 120 24.96 5.33 -24.48
N THR A 121 25.62 6.44 -24.13
CA THR A 121 26.72 7.02 -24.91
C THR A 121 28.04 6.35 -24.55
N THR A 122 28.30 6.11 -23.26
CA THR A 122 29.55 5.46 -22.81
C THR A 122 29.42 3.95 -22.61
N GLY A 123 28.22 3.45 -22.35
CA GLY A 123 27.97 2.05 -21.97
C GLY A 123 28.24 1.76 -20.48
N ASP A 124 28.65 2.76 -19.70
CA ASP A 124 28.97 2.61 -18.28
C ASP A 124 27.76 2.84 -17.37
N ARG A 125 27.95 2.59 -16.08
CA ARG A 125 26.94 2.92 -15.07
C ARG A 125 26.70 4.43 -15.01
N GLY A 126 25.46 4.83 -15.28
CA GLY A 126 24.99 6.22 -15.22
C GLY A 126 24.19 6.55 -13.96
N THR A 127 23.83 7.82 -13.81
CA THR A 127 22.97 8.33 -12.73
C THR A 127 21.50 8.29 -13.11
N ARG A 128 20.64 7.81 -12.19
CA ARG A 128 19.21 7.55 -12.41
C ARG A 128 18.34 8.75 -12.81
N GLY A 129 18.75 9.95 -12.44
CA GLY A 129 17.93 11.16 -12.55
C GLY A 129 18.44 12.21 -13.53
N ALA A 130 19.58 12.02 -14.19
CA ALA A 130 20.30 13.13 -14.85
C ALA A 130 19.44 13.95 -15.82
N TYR A 131 18.68 13.26 -16.70
CA TYR A 131 17.79 13.93 -17.63
C TYR A 131 16.69 14.72 -16.91
N LEU A 132 16.02 14.10 -15.95
CA LEU A 132 14.90 14.71 -15.22
C LEU A 132 15.37 15.89 -14.36
N GLU A 133 16.48 15.74 -13.64
CA GLU A 133 17.05 16.80 -12.81
C GLU A 133 17.47 18.00 -13.66
N ARG A 134 18.09 17.77 -14.83
CA ARG A 134 18.39 18.85 -15.79
C ARG A 134 17.13 19.54 -16.30
N ALA A 135 16.13 18.76 -16.71
CA ALA A 135 14.87 19.31 -17.21
C ALA A 135 14.15 20.17 -16.15
N LEU A 136 14.14 19.70 -14.90
CA LEU A 136 13.57 20.45 -13.77
C LEU A 136 14.35 21.71 -13.45
N ALA A 137 15.69 21.67 -13.48
CA ALA A 137 16.52 22.85 -13.26
C ALA A 137 16.21 23.93 -14.31
N VAL A 138 16.11 23.56 -15.59
CA VAL A 138 15.71 24.47 -16.67
C VAL A 138 14.30 25.01 -16.46
N LEU A 139 13.32 24.14 -16.19
CA LEU A 139 11.93 24.54 -16.00
C LEU A 139 11.76 25.52 -14.82
N CYS A 140 12.46 25.26 -13.72
CA CYS A 140 12.41 26.08 -12.51
C CYS A 140 13.37 27.28 -12.55
N GLN A 141 14.14 27.47 -13.64
CA GLN A 141 15.20 28.49 -13.74
C GLN A 141 16.18 28.44 -12.55
N ALA A 142 16.55 27.24 -12.14
CA ALA A 142 17.47 26.98 -11.02
C ALA A 142 18.83 26.46 -11.52
N GLU A 143 19.88 26.68 -10.74
CA GLU A 143 21.24 26.20 -11.05
C GLU A 143 21.32 24.66 -11.06
N ALA A 144 20.54 24.01 -10.20
CA ALA A 144 20.45 22.56 -10.09
C ALA A 144 19.10 22.16 -9.51
N ALA A 145 18.69 20.91 -9.77
CA ALA A 145 17.52 20.30 -9.15
C ALA A 145 17.84 18.86 -8.73
N THR A 146 17.09 18.34 -7.76
CA THR A 146 17.12 16.92 -7.41
C THR A 146 15.72 16.42 -7.11
N VAL A 147 15.48 15.13 -7.34
CA VAL A 147 14.19 14.49 -7.12
C VAL A 147 14.30 13.44 -6.04
N VAL A 148 13.38 13.50 -5.09
CA VAL A 148 13.27 12.55 -3.98
C VAL A 148 11.86 12.01 -3.92
N ASN A 149 11.64 10.96 -3.11
CA ASN A 149 10.37 10.24 -3.02
C ASN A 149 9.14 11.15 -2.93
N ASN A 150 9.15 12.13 -2.01
CA ASN A 150 8.05 13.09 -1.83
C ASN A 150 8.53 14.37 -1.13
N CYS A 151 7.66 15.38 -1.04
CA CYS A 151 7.96 16.66 -0.39
C CYS A 151 8.37 16.52 1.09
N ALA A 152 7.85 15.54 1.82
CA ALA A 152 8.21 15.33 3.22
C ALA A 152 9.67 14.86 3.35
N ALA A 153 10.10 13.93 2.49
CA ALA A 153 11.49 13.51 2.40
C ALA A 153 12.40 14.68 2.00
N ALA A 154 11.96 15.52 1.06
CA ALA A 154 12.69 16.71 0.66
C ALA A 154 12.92 17.65 1.86
N LEU A 155 11.86 17.93 2.63
CA LEU A 155 11.95 18.79 3.83
C LEU A 155 12.97 18.25 4.84
N VAL A 156 12.94 16.94 5.12
CA VAL A 156 13.90 16.30 6.03
C VAL A 156 15.32 16.43 5.51
N LEU A 157 15.56 16.16 4.23
CA LEU A 157 16.89 16.24 3.63
C LEU A 157 17.44 17.68 3.63
N ILE A 158 16.61 18.65 3.23
CA ILE A 158 16.96 20.08 3.25
C ILE A 158 17.30 20.50 4.68
N THR A 159 16.40 20.23 5.63
CA THR A 159 16.59 20.65 7.03
C THR A 159 17.86 20.02 7.62
N ARG A 160 18.05 18.71 7.45
CA ARG A 160 19.24 18.01 7.93
C ARG A 160 20.52 18.60 7.32
N HIS A 161 20.56 18.78 6.01
CA HIS A 161 21.74 19.30 5.31
C HIS A 161 22.18 20.67 5.83
N PHE A 162 21.23 21.59 6.01
CA PHE A 162 21.55 22.97 6.41
C PHE A 162 21.73 23.15 7.92
N VAL A 163 21.09 22.30 8.75
CA VAL A 163 21.18 22.40 10.21
C VAL A 163 22.37 21.63 10.81
N ASP A 164 22.80 20.50 10.22
CA ASP A 164 23.95 19.72 10.75
C ASP A 164 25.22 20.59 10.85
N ARG A 165 25.44 21.47 9.86
CA ARG A 165 26.58 22.43 9.86
C ARG A 165 26.48 23.52 10.94
N GLN A 166 25.29 23.79 11.49
CA GLN A 166 25.12 24.73 12.59
C GLN A 166 25.35 24.06 13.93
N LEU A 167 24.91 22.81 14.10
CA LEU A 167 25.15 22.03 15.32
C LEU A 167 26.65 21.79 15.56
N ASP A 168 27.42 21.51 14.50
CA ASP A 168 28.87 21.34 14.62
C ASP A 168 29.59 22.64 15.00
N ARG A 169 29.17 23.77 14.43
CA ARG A 169 29.68 25.10 14.83
C ARG A 169 29.31 25.43 16.27
N PHE A 170 28.08 25.15 16.68
CA PHE A 170 27.61 25.39 18.05
C PHE A 170 28.37 24.53 19.07
N LYS A 171 28.56 23.23 18.80
CA LYS A 171 29.36 22.30 19.63
C LYS A 171 30.82 22.75 19.76
N ARG A 172 31.45 23.21 18.66
CA ARG A 172 32.81 23.74 18.67
C ARG A 172 32.92 25.05 19.48
N SER A 173 31.92 25.93 19.41
CA SER A 173 31.90 27.17 20.20
C SER A 173 31.75 26.91 21.71
N ARG A 174 30.93 25.92 22.11
CA ARG A 174 30.77 25.53 23.52
C ARG A 174 32.04 24.95 24.13
N ARG A 175 32.78 24.10 23.40
CA ARG A 175 34.06 23.55 23.89
C ARG A 175 35.12 24.64 24.10
N ARG A 176 35.19 25.64 23.22
CA ARG A 176 36.10 26.79 23.41
C ARG A 176 35.74 27.65 24.62
N PHE A 177 34.48 27.65 25.05
CA PHE A 177 34.00 28.43 26.19
C PHE A 177 34.11 27.66 27.52
N SER A 178 34.23 26.32 27.49
CA SER A 178 34.58 25.53 28.68
C SER A 178 36.09 25.59 28.96
N ASP A 179 36.94 25.47 27.93
CA ASP A 179 38.41 25.50 28.11
C ASP A 179 38.92 26.85 28.65
N ARG A 180 38.22 27.96 28.40
CA ARG A 180 38.57 29.29 28.93
C ARG A 180 38.12 29.55 30.37
N ARG A 181 37.31 28.67 30.96
CA ARG A 181 36.86 28.80 32.37
C ARG A 181 37.69 27.99 33.36
N ASP A 182 38.52 27.07 32.86
CA ASP A 182 39.43 26.24 33.65
C ASP A 182 40.91 26.71 33.55
N SER A 183 41.15 27.94 33.10
CA SER A 183 42.47 28.62 33.05
C SER A 183 42.46 29.84 33.96
#